data_AF-A0A3P7LYN4-F1
#
_entry.id   AF-A0A3P7LYN4-F1
#
_cell.length_a   1.000
_cell.length_b   1.000
_cell.length_c   1.000
_cell.angle_alpha   90.00
_cell.angle_beta   90.00
_cell.angle_gamma   90.00
#
_symmetry.space_group_name_H-M   'P 1'
#
loop_
_entity.id
_entity.type
_entity.pdbx_description
1 polymer ?
#
loop_
_entity_poly.entity_id
_entity_poly.type
_entity_poly.pdbx_seq_one_letter_code
_entity_poly.pdbx_strand_id
1 'polypeptide(L)' 'MMCLDGKCVCRESCPKSNLDHEVCGTDGRLYPSVCELRRQACLQKTTIKIDSSGFVCRKSPLARNRTIEFQSGQ' A
#
# COMPACT_ATOMS: atom_id res chain seq x y z
N MET A 1 13.50 -6.09 -5.91
CA MET A 1 14.03 -6.59 -7.20
C MET A 1 14.41 -8.02 -7.02
N MET A 2 14.14 -8.85 -8.02
CA MET A 2 14.70 -10.19 -8.13
C MET A 2 15.57 -10.18 -9.39
N CYS A 3 16.78 -10.72 -9.29
CA CYS A 3 17.64 -10.91 -10.44
C CYS A 3 17.38 -12.31 -10.96
N LEU A 4 16.76 -12.42 -12.13
CA LEU A 4 16.56 -13.67 -12.85
C LEU A 4 17.36 -13.55 -14.15
N ASP A 5 18.29 -14.47 -14.36
CA ASP A 5 19.14 -14.52 -15.56
C ASP A 5 19.86 -13.18 -15.85
N GLY A 6 20.47 -12.58 -14.83
CA GLY A 6 21.17 -11.28 -14.97
C GLY A 6 20.27 -10.07 -15.20
N LYS A 7 18.94 -10.26 -15.28
CA LYS A 7 17.95 -9.18 -15.45
C LYS A 7 17.28 -8.85 -14.12
N CYS A 8 17.38 -7.59 -13.71
CA CYS A 8 16.59 -7.07 -12.59
C CYS A 8 15.13 -6.98 -13.00
N VAL A 9 14.32 -7.92 -12.53
CA VAL A 9 12.88 -7.94 -12.78
C VAL A 9 12.12 -7.56 -11.52
N CYS A 10 10.98 -6.91 -11.74
CA CYS A 10 10.02 -6.65 -10.69
C CYS A 10 9.35 -7.96 -10.29
N ARG A 11 9.04 -8.08 -9.00
CA ARG A 11 8.29 -9.25 -8.51
C ARG A 11 6.94 -9.29 -9.22
N GLU A 12 6.64 -10.42 -9.84
CA GLU A 12 5.42 -10.57 -10.63
C GLU A 12 4.17 -10.59 -9.75
N SER A 13 4.26 -11.26 -8.60
CA SER A 13 3.15 -11.38 -7.66
C SER A 13 3.62 -11.43 -6.21
N CYS A 14 2.80 -10.92 -5.29
CA CYS A 14 3.06 -10.92 -3.86
C CYS A 14 2.18 -11.97 -3.17
N PRO A 15 2.73 -12.78 -2.24
CA PRO A 15 1.91 -13.68 -1.45
C PRO A 15 0.91 -12.84 -0.65
N LYS A 16 -0.38 -13.22 -0.71
CA LYS A 16 -1.43 -12.62 0.12
C LYS A 16 -1.34 -13.24 1.52
N SER A 17 -0.34 -12.83 2.28
CA SER A 17 -0.24 -13.21 3.69
C SER A 17 -1.28 -12.42 4.47
N ASN A 18 -2.18 -13.10 5.17
CA ASN A 18 -3.14 -12.47 6.10
C ASN A 18 -2.47 -11.71 7.26
N LEU A 19 -1.13 -11.79 7.36
CA LEU A 19 -0.30 -11.13 8.36
C LEU A 19 0.32 -9.81 7.87
N ASP A 20 0.24 -9.51 6.57
CA ASP A 20 0.80 -8.27 6.07
C ASP A 20 -0.12 -7.10 6.45
N HIS A 21 0.39 -6.24 7.34
CA HIS A 21 -0.29 -5.00 7.69
C HIS A 21 -0.15 -3.99 6.54
N GLU A 22 -1.22 -3.24 6.29
CA GLU A 22 -1.21 -2.14 5.32
C GLU A 22 -0.13 -1.11 5.69
N VAL A 23 0.59 -0.63 4.67
CA VAL A 23 1.69 0.33 4.83
C VAL A 23 1.45 1.60 4.02
N CYS A 24 1.81 2.75 4.57
CA CYS A 24 1.83 4.00 3.84
C CYS A 24 3.14 4.11 3.05
N GLY A 25 3.06 4.55 1.79
CA GLY A 25 4.22 4.90 0.99
C GLY A 25 4.57 6.40 1.10
N THR A 26 5.83 6.76 0.86
CA THR A 26 6.30 8.16 0.73
C THR A 26 5.69 8.91 -0.45
N ASP A 27 5.04 8.18 -1.35
CA ASP A 27 4.20 8.68 -2.43
C ASP A 27 2.77 9.05 -1.96
N GLY A 28 2.46 8.87 -0.67
CA GLY A 28 1.16 9.20 -0.09
C GLY A 28 0.06 8.17 -0.37
N ARG A 29 0.41 7.03 -0.99
CA ARG A 29 -0.51 5.93 -1.24
C ARG A 29 -0.42 4.85 -0.16
N LEU A 30 -1.56 4.26 0.15
CA LEU A 30 -1.64 3.09 1.00
C LEU A 30 -1.45 1.83 0.16
N TYR A 31 -0.57 0.94 0.63
CA TYR A 31 -0.29 -0.34 0.00
C TYR A 31 -0.74 -1.46 0.93
N PRO A 32 -1.35 -2.53 0.40
CA PRO A 32 -1.84 -3.65 1.21
C PRO A 32 -0.72 -4.39 1.94
N SER A 33 0.53 -4.31 1.45
CA SER A 33 1.69 -4.95 2.06
C SER A 33 2.98 -4.25 1.62
N VAL A 34 4.07 -4.46 2.38
CA VAL A 34 5.43 -4.02 1.98
C VAL A 34 5.84 -4.61 0.64
N CYS A 35 5.41 -5.85 0.35
CA CYS A 35 5.67 -6.49 -0.92
C CYS A 35 5.07 -5.72 -2.10
N GLU A 36 3.79 -5.34 -1.99
CA GLU A 36 3.08 -4.59 -3.03
C GLU A 36 3.67 -3.19 -3.22
N LEU A 37 4.05 -2.52 -2.13
CA LEU A 37 4.79 -1.25 -2.20
C LEU A 37 6.08 -1.39 -3.02
N ARG A 38 6.90 -2.41 -2.72
CA ARG A 38 8.17 -2.64 -3.45
C ARG A 38 7.95 -3.05 -4.91
N ARG A 39 6.90 -3.82 -5.19
CA ARG A 39 6.51 -4.20 -6.55
C ARG A 39 6.14 -2.98 -7.37
N GLN A 40 5.27 -2.12 -6.82
CA GLN A 40 4.84 -0.89 -7.47
C GLN A 40 6.00 0.10 -7.68
N ALA A 41 6.87 0.27 -6.67
CA ALA A 41 8.09 1.06 -6.80
C ALA A 41 8.94 0.58 -7.98
N CYS A 42 9.13 -0.74 -8.11
CA CYS A 42 9.88 -1.32 -9.21
C CYS A 42 9.20 -1.11 -10.58
N LEU A 43 7.88 -1.38 -10.67
CA LEU A 43 7.13 -1.26 -11.92
C LEU A 43 7.11 0.18 -12.44
N GLN A 44 6.92 1.13 -11.52
CA GLN A 44 6.93 2.57 -11.82
C GLN A 44 8.35 3.15 -11.94
N LYS A 45 9.40 2.34 -11.76
CA LYS A 45 10.81 2.76 -11.73
C LYS A 45 11.06 3.97 -10.81
N THR A 46 10.34 4.02 -9.69
CA THR A 46 10.46 5.07 -8.69
C THR A 46 10.84 4.49 -7.33
N THR A 47 11.35 5.34 -6.44
CA THR A 47 11.71 4.95 -5.08
C THR A 47 10.58 5.29 -4.13
N ILE A 48 9.74 4.31 -3.83
CA ILE A 48 8.70 4.43 -2.80
C ILE A 48 9.24 3.75 -1.55
N LYS A 49 9.31 4.49 -0.44
CA LYS A 49 9.65 3.97 0.87
C LYS A 49 8.40 3.92 1.73
N ILE A 50 8.48 3.21 2.85
CA ILE A 50 7.41 3.26 3.85
C ILE A 50 7.48 4.64 4.49
N ASP A 51 6.39 5.38 4.44
CA ASP A 51 6.26 6.65 5.14
C ASP A 51 5.64 6.40 6.52
N SER A 52 6.43 6.62 7.56
CA SER A 52 5.99 6.56 8.96
C SER A 52 5.64 7.93 9.52
N SER A 53 5.68 8.97 8.67
CA SER A 53 5.51 10.38 9.04
C SER A 53 4.06 10.71 9.41
N GLY A 54 3.10 9.82 9.12
CA GLY A 54 1.71 9.87 9.61
C GLY A 54 0.84 10.97 8.98
N PHE A 55 1.41 11.83 8.12
CA PHE A 55 0.71 12.99 7.56
C PHE A 55 -0.01 12.70 6.22
N VAL A 56 0.48 11.76 5.41
CA VAL A 56 0.05 11.66 4.00
C VAL A 56 -0.98 10.54 3.77
N CYS A 57 -0.90 9.44 4.50
CA CYS A 57 -1.83 8.32 4.37
C CYS A 57 -2.80 8.25 5.55
N ARG A 58 -3.90 9.00 5.48
CA ARG A 58 -5.06 8.66 6.31
C ARG A 58 -5.76 7.47 5.68
N LYS A 59 -5.91 6.37 6.44
CA LYS A 59 -6.95 5.37 6.20
C LYS A 59 -8.25 6.15 6.04
N SER A 60 -8.77 6.25 4.83
CA SER A 60 -10.06 6.87 4.65
C SER A 60 -11.05 6.10 5.54
N PRO A 61 -11.91 6.78 6.32
CA PRO A 61 -12.90 6.12 7.18
C PRO A 61 -13.91 5.26 6.41
N LEU A 62 -13.72 5.04 5.09
CA LEU A 62 -14.58 4.25 4.21
C LEU A 62 -14.25 2.74 4.22
N ALA A 63 -13.23 2.28 4.94
CA ALA A 63 -13.10 0.86 5.28
C ALA A 63 -13.89 0.47 6.55
N ARG A 64 -14.64 1.43 7.14
CA ARG A 64 -15.72 1.12 8.06
C ARG A 64 -16.97 0.93 7.22
N ASN A 65 -17.23 -0.32 6.81
CA ASN A 65 -18.56 -0.88 6.57
C ASN A 65 -19.70 0.15 6.73
N ARG A 66 -20.06 0.81 5.61
CA ARG A 66 -21.30 1.59 5.51
C ARG A 66 -22.47 0.63 5.57
N THR A 67 -23.01 0.44 6.76
CA THR A 67 -24.43 0.11 6.93
C THR A 67 -24.96 0.83 8.16
N ILE A 68 -25.49 2.03 7.88
CA ILE A 68 -26.63 2.79 8.43
C ILE A 68 -26.67 3.13 9.93
N GLU A 69 -26.91 4.43 10.20
CA GLU A 69 -27.75 5.11 11.23
C GLU A 69 -27.19 6.56 11.32
N PHE A 70 -27.84 7.71 11.15
CA PHE A 70 -29.13 8.18 10.65
C PHE A 70 -28.92 9.72 10.50
N GLN A 71 -29.72 10.41 9.68
CA GLN A 71 -29.68 11.89 9.58
C GLN A 71 -30.04 12.55 10.92
N SER A 72 -29.40 13.68 11.25
CA SER A 72 -30.02 14.95 11.69
C SER A 72 -29.08 15.75 12.60
N GLY A 73 -29.06 17.06 12.40
CA GLY A 73 -28.01 17.96 12.86
C GLY A 73 -28.09 18.45 14.30
N GLN A 74 -27.16 19.38 14.58
CA GLN A 74 -27.32 20.52 15.47
C GLN A 74 -26.32 21.60 15.01
#